data_AF-A0A1F7R8J0-F1
#
_entry.id   AF-A0A1F7R8J0-F1
#
_cell.length_a   1.000
_cell.length_b   1.000
_cell.length_c   1.000
_cell.angle_alpha   90.00
_cell.angle_beta   90.00
_cell.angle_gamma   90.00
#
_symmetry.space_group_name_H-M   'P 1'
#
loop_
_entity.id
_entity.type
_entity.pdbx_description
1 polymer ?
#
loop_
_entity_poly.entity_id
_entity_poly.type
_entity_poly.pdbx_seq_one_letter_code
_entity_poly.pdbx_strand_id
1 'polypeptide(L)'
;MIEQFVKELLKEKALPGNLEPAVYDRMVKDLSTRVTDLINRRCIESMSPEQLKEFEDLMDKHPGDIGILQNFVNEHVKNKEGITSTALLEFRSLYLGTT
;
A
#
# COMPACT_ATOMS: atom_id res chain seq x y z
N MET A 1 4.74 8.84 5.29
CA MET A 1 3.30 8.67 5.57
C MET A 1 2.97 7.22 5.94
N ILE A 2 3.22 6.24 5.06
CA ILE A 2 2.99 4.80 5.36
C ILE A 2 3.78 4.29 6.57
N GLU A 3 5.06 4.66 6.68
CA GLU A 3 5.88 4.25 7.81
C GLU A 3 5.32 4.74 9.16
N GLN A 4 4.80 5.98 9.21
CA GLN A 4 4.17 6.52 10.42
C GLN A 4 2.90 5.74 10.76
N PHE A 5 2.06 5.44 9.77
CA PHE A 5 0.88 4.60 9.95
C PHE A 5 1.24 3.24 10.55
N VAL A 6 2.28 2.59 10.03
CA VAL A 6 2.77 1.29 10.55
C VAL A 6 3.29 1.42 11.98
N LYS A 7 4.04 2.48 12.30
CA LYS A 7 4.54 2.73 13.65
C LYS A 7 3.40 2.88 14.66
N GLU A 8 2.35 3.62 14.31
CA GLU A 8 1.15 3.73 15.15
C GLU A 8 0.41 2.39 15.27
N LEU A 9 0.25 1.65 14.17
CA LEU A 9 -0.36 0.32 14.18
C LEU A 9 0.37 -0.65 15.13
N LEU A 10 1.71 -0.67 15.09
CA LEU A 10 2.52 -1.51 15.96
C LEU A 10 2.43 -1.08 17.42
N LYS A 11 2.33 0.23 17.69
CA LYS A 11 2.11 0.77 19.03
C LYS A 11 0.75 0.33 19.58
N GLU A 12 -0.30 0.40 18.77
CA GLU A 12 -1.65 -0.06 19.13
C GLU A 12 -1.71 -1.59 19.35
N LYS A 13 -0.91 -2.36 18.61
CA LYS A 13 -0.80 -3.81 18.81
C LYS A 13 -0.21 -4.18 20.18
N ALA A 14 0.36 -3.22 20.91
CA ALA A 14 0.97 -3.39 22.22
C ALA A 14 2.05 -4.50 22.23
N LEU A 15 3.03 -4.35 21.33
CA LEU A 15 4.17 -5.28 21.23
C LEU A 15 4.92 -5.43 22.57
N PRO A 16 5.58 -6.58 22.81
CA PRO A 16 6.38 -6.79 24.01
C PRO A 16 7.45 -5.71 24.21
N GLY A 17 7.57 -5.19 25.43
CA GLY A 17 8.51 -4.09 25.75
C GLY A 17 10.00 -4.45 25.66
N ASN A 18 10.33 -5.74 25.54
CA ASN A 18 11.69 -6.25 25.36
C ASN A 18 12.03 -6.57 23.90
N LEU A 19 11.23 -6.10 22.94
CA LEU A 19 11.49 -6.30 21.52
C LEU A 19 12.82 -5.62 21.13
N GLU A 20 13.70 -6.37 20.48
CA GLU A 20 14.95 -5.82 19.98
C GLU A 20 14.70 -4.72 18.93
N PRO A 21 15.43 -3.60 18.96
CA PRO A 21 15.25 -2.51 18.00
C PRO A 21 15.35 -2.97 16.54
N ALA A 22 16.30 -3.86 16.23
CA ALA A 22 16.48 -4.40 14.87
C ALA A 22 15.28 -5.22 14.38
N VAL A 23 14.59 -5.91 15.30
CA VAL A 23 13.36 -6.65 14.97
C VAL A 23 12.22 -5.67 14.72
N TYR A 24 12.08 -4.63 15.55
CA TYR A 24 11.10 -3.57 15.33
C TYR A 24 11.29 -2.87 13.98
N ASP A 25 12.53 -2.49 13.64
CA ASP A 25 12.85 -1.82 12.37
C ASP A 25 12.52 -2.72 11.17
N ARG A 26 12.82 -4.02 11.27
CA ARG A 26 12.44 -4.99 10.23
C ARG A 26 10.92 -5.10 10.10
N MET A 27 10.19 -5.18 11.22
CA MET A 27 8.72 -5.20 11.20
C MET A 27 8.14 -3.94 10.54
N VAL A 28 8.67 -2.76 10.88
CA VAL A 28 8.24 -1.50 10.26
C VAL A 28 8.45 -1.53 8.75
N LYS A 29 9.62 -1.98 8.29
CA LYS A 29 9.92 -2.11 6.86
C LYS A 29 8.98 -3.08 6.15
N ASP A 30 8.86 -4.29 6.68
CA ASP A 30 8.08 -5.36 6.07
C ASP A 30 6.59 -5.00 5.99
N LEU A 31 6.04 -4.42 7.06
CA LEU A 31 4.65 -3.97 7.08
C LEU A 31 4.43 -2.77 6.17
N SER A 32 5.39 -1.85 6.08
CA SER A 32 5.28 -0.71 5.16
C SER A 32 5.20 -1.18 3.72
N THR A 33 6.04 -2.15 3.32
CA THR A 33 5.96 -2.78 2.00
C THR A 33 4.59 -3.42 1.77
N ARG A 34 4.09 -4.22 2.73
CA ARG A 34 2.79 -4.88 2.57
C ARG A 34 1.61 -3.91 2.46
N VAL A 35 1.62 -2.82 3.20
CA VAL A 35 0.58 -1.77 3.08
C VAL A 35 0.64 -1.13 1.69
N THR A 36 1.84 -0.80 1.22
CA THR A 36 2.03 -0.22 -0.12
C THR A 36 1.54 -1.18 -1.20
N ASP A 37 1.87 -2.46 -1.11
CA ASP A 37 1.42 -3.49 -2.06
C ASP A 37 -0.10 -3.62 -2.06
N LEU A 38 -0.74 -3.57 -0.89
CA LEU A 38 -2.20 -3.59 -0.79
C LEU A 38 -2.82 -2.36 -1.45
N ILE A 39 -2.30 -1.16 -1.19
CA ILE A 39 -2.80 0.08 -1.82
C ILE A 39 -2.66 -0.01 -3.35
N ASN A 40 -1.48 -0.40 -3.83
CA ASN A 40 -1.22 -0.55 -5.26
C ASN A 40 -2.18 -1.56 -5.91
N ARG A 41 -2.39 -2.71 -5.25
CA ARG A 41 -3.36 -3.71 -5.68
C ARG A 41 -4.78 -3.14 -5.76
N ARG A 42 -5.24 -2.42 -4.74
CA ARG A 42 -6.58 -1.81 -4.75
C ARG A 42 -6.72 -0.75 -5.84
N CYS A 43 -5.67 0.00 -6.14
CA CYS A 43 -5.66 0.93 -7.27
C CYS A 43 -5.82 0.17 -8.61
N ILE A 44 -5.07 -0.91 -8.81
CA ILE A 44 -5.16 -1.73 -10.02
C ILE A 44 -6.55 -2.38 -10.15
N GLU A 45 -7.09 -2.94 -9.07
CA GLU A 45 -8.44 -3.55 -9.03
C GLU A 45 -9.56 -2.54 -9.30
N SER A 46 -9.31 -1.24 -9.11
CA SER A 46 -10.28 -0.18 -9.40
C SER A 46 -10.29 0.27 -10.87
N MET A 47 -9.32 -0.17 -11.67
CA MET A 47 -9.22 0.15 -13.10
C MET A 47 -10.28 -0.60 -13.90
N SER A 48 -10.80 0.02 -14.96
CA SER A 48 -11.58 -0.70 -15.97
C SER A 48 -10.70 -1.68 -16.76
N PRO A 49 -11.28 -2.68 -17.45
CA PRO A 49 -10.49 -3.59 -18.29
C PRO A 49 -9.64 -2.88 -19.34
N GLU A 50 -10.14 -1.78 -19.92
CA GLU A 50 -9.40 -0.97 -20.90
C GLU A 50 -8.22 -0.25 -20.25
N GLN A 51 -8.43 0.35 -19.07
CA GLN A 51 -7.39 1.03 -18.31
C GLN A 51 -6.31 0.05 -17.83
N LEU A 52 -6.70 -1.15 -17.41
CA LEU A 52 -5.77 -2.19 -16.98
C LEU A 52 -4.87 -2.62 -18.14
N LYS A 53 -5.45 -2.85 -19.32
CA LYS A 53 -4.69 -3.19 -20.52
C LYS A 53 -3.70 -2.09 -20.91
N GLU A 54 -4.13 -0.82 -20.86
CA GLU A 54 -3.24 0.31 -21.16
C GLU A 54 -2.12 0.45 -20.12
N PHE A 55 -2.41 0.18 -18.84
CA PHE A 55 -1.42 0.14 -17.78
C PHE A 55 -0.39 -0.98 -17.99
N GLU A 56 -0.82 -2.18 -18.38
CA GLU A 56 0.06 -3.30 -18.74
C GLU A 56 0.96 -2.95 -19.94
N ASP A 57 0.38 -2.38 -20.99
CA ASP A 57 1.12 -1.90 -22.16
C ASP A 57 2.21 -0.87 -21.79
N LEU A 58 1.92 0.03 -20.84
CA LEU A 58 2.90 1.03 -20.36
C LEU A 58 4.04 0.36 -19.59
N MET A 59 3.75 -0.64 -18.76
CA MET A 59 4.79 -1.40 -18.04
C MET A 59 5.74 -2.12 -19.00
N ASP A 60 5.20 -2.71 -20.07
CA ASP A 60 5.98 -3.45 -21.06
C ASP A 60 6.82 -2.53 -21.95
N LYS A 61 6.26 -1.38 -22.36
CA LYS A 61 6.94 -0.41 -23.24
C LYS A 61 7.98 0.44 -22.52
N HIS A 62 7.77 0.71 -21.23
CA HIS A 62 8.62 1.58 -20.42
C HIS A 62 9.04 0.90 -19.11
N PRO A 63 9.80 -0.22 -19.18
CA PRO A 63 10.17 -0.99 -18.00
C PRO A 63 11.01 -0.13 -17.06
N GLY A 64 10.55 -0.01 -15.81
CA GLY A 64 11.23 0.77 -14.76
C GLY A 64 10.92 2.26 -14.75
N ASP A 65 10.13 2.78 -15.70
CA ASP A 65 9.66 4.18 -15.65
C ASP A 65 8.45 4.31 -14.71
N ILE A 66 8.76 4.44 -13.43
CA ILE A 66 7.75 4.61 -12.37
C ILE A 66 6.95 5.91 -12.57
N GLY A 67 7.55 6.95 -13.18
CA GLY A 67 6.90 8.24 -13.37
C GLY A 67 5.72 8.15 -14.34
N ILE A 68 5.91 7.45 -15.46
CA ILE A 68 4.83 7.20 -16.43
C ILE A 68 3.67 6.42 -15.80
N LEU A 69 3.99 5.36 -15.05
CA LEU A 69 2.97 4.55 -14.37
C LEU A 69 2.21 5.35 -13.30
N GLN A 70 2.91 6.18 -12.53
CA GLN A 70 2.30 7.05 -11.55
C GLN A 70 1.39 8.10 -12.19
N ASN A 71 1.80 8.69 -13.31
CA ASN A 71 0.98 9.66 -14.05
C ASN A 71 -0.29 9.00 -14.58
N PHE A 72 -0.19 7.80 -15.15
CA PHE A 72 -1.35 7.04 -15.60
C PHE A 72 -2.34 6.78 -14.45
N VAL A 73 -1.86 6.28 -13.32
CA VAL A 73 -2.68 6.08 -12.13
C VAL A 73 -3.28 7.41 -11.66
N ASN A 74 -2.54 8.52 -11.75
CA ASN A 74 -3.00 9.85 -11.37
C ASN A 74 -4.13 10.38 -12.26
N GLU A 75 -4.11 10.09 -13.55
CA GLU A 75 -5.08 10.56 -14.53
C GLU A 75 -6.34 9.67 -14.60
N HIS A 76 -6.17 8.35 -14.46
CA HIS A 76 -7.22 7.39 -14.78
C HIS A 76 -7.93 6.79 -13.56
N VAL A 77 -7.25 6.65 -12.43
CA VAL A 77 -7.86 6.12 -11.19
C VAL A 77 -8.57 7.25 -10.44
N LYS A 78 -9.90 7.25 -10.45
CA LYS A 78 -10.70 8.21 -9.67
C LYS A 78 -10.73 7.81 -8.20
N ASN A 79 -10.90 8.77 -7.29
CA ASN A 79 -11.04 8.54 -5.85
C ASN A 79 -9.86 7.78 -5.18
N LYS A 80 -8.62 8.08 -5.58
CA LYS A 80 -7.40 7.48 -4.99
C LYS A 80 -7.32 7.62 -3.48
N GLU A 81 -7.76 8.77 -2.96
CA GLU A 81 -7.79 9.03 -1.51
C GLU A 81 -8.73 8.06 -0.78
N GLY A 82 -9.92 7.82 -1.33
CA GLY A 82 -10.87 6.85 -0.79
C GLY A 82 -10.37 5.41 -0.88
N ILE A 83 -9.72 5.04 -1.99
CA ILE A 83 -9.10 3.72 -2.16
C ILE A 83 -8.00 3.51 -1.12
N THR A 84 -7.11 4.49 -0.98
CA THR A 84 -6.02 4.47 0.00
C THR A 84 -6.56 4.35 1.42
N SER A 85 -7.56 5.16 1.78
CA SER A 85 -8.18 5.15 3.11
C SER A 85 -8.82 3.79 3.42
N THR A 86 -9.53 3.21 2.45
CA THR A 86 -10.16 1.89 2.59
C THR A 86 -9.10 0.80 2.78
N ALA A 87 -8.03 0.81 1.98
CA ALA A 87 -6.93 -0.13 2.10
C ALA A 87 -6.21 -0.04 3.46
N LEU A 88 -6.00 1.17 3.98
CA LEU A 88 -5.40 1.38 5.30
C LEU A 88 -6.30 0.84 6.43
N LEU A 89 -7.62 1.04 6.34
CA LEU A 89 -8.58 0.51 7.31
C LEU A 89 -8.65 -1.03 7.27
N GLU A 90 -8.67 -1.62 6.07
CA GLU A 90 -8.60 -3.07 5.85
C GLU A 90 -7.33 -3.65 6.48
N PHE A 91 -6.18 -3.03 6.18
CA PHE A 91 -4.90 -3.46 6.73
C PHE A 91 -4.88 -3.39 8.25
N ARG A 92 -5.39 -2.29 8.82
CA ARG A 92 -5.50 -2.12 10.27
C ARG A 92 -6.36 -3.22 10.90
N SER A 93 -7.52 -3.53 10.33
CA SER A 93 -8.40 -4.61 10.82
C SER A 93 -7.69 -5.96 10.80
N LEU A 94 -7.01 -6.30 9.70
CA LEU A 94 -6.27 -7.56 9.55
C LEU A 94 -5.18 -7.73 10.62
N TYR A 95 -4.45 -6.66 10.93
CA TYR A 95 -3.32 -6.74 11.85
C TYR A 95 -3.69 -6.54 13.33
N LEU A 96 -4.74 -5.77 13.63
CA LEU A 96 -5.25 -5.65 15.00
C LEU A 96 -6.15 -6.83 15.39
N GLY A 97 -6.69 -7.57 14.42
CA GLY A 97 -7.61 -8.69 14.68
C GLY A 97 -9.02 -8.22 15.06
N THR A 98 -9.38 -7.00 14.66
CA THR A 98 -10.74 -6.46 14.84
C THR A 98 -11.55 -6.84 13.60
N THR A 99 -12.05 -8.07 13.57
CA THR A 99 -13.15 -8.51 12.69
C THR A 99 -14.48 -8.42 13.41
#